data_AF-A0A9P8EYH4-F1
#
_entry.id   AF-A0A9P8EYH4-F1
#
_cell.length_a   1.000
_cell.length_b   1.000
_cell.length_c   1.000
_cell.angle_alpha   90.00
_cell.angle_beta   90.00
_cell.angle_gamma   90.00
#
_symmetry.space_group_name_H-M   'P 1'
#
loop_
_entity.id
_entity.type
_entity.pdbx_description
1 polymer ?
#
loop_
_entity_poly.entity_id
_entity_poly.type
_entity_poly.pdbx_seq_one_letter_code
_entity_poly.pdbx_strand_id
1 'polypeptide(L)'
;EHSCFLKEVNDAQRIRKRIMDCCETATFKDQSPEERKRLLHMVVVGGGPTGVEFAGELQDFFENDLKTWMPEIADEFKVTLVEALPSVLPMFSKQLIDYTEQTFKEETIEIRTKTMVKNVTKDYIEAEYAGPDGKKVMEKIPYGLLVWATGNAVRPVVKDLMSQIPAQADARRGLNV
;
A
#
# COMPACT_ATOMS: atom_id res chain seq x y z
N GLU A 1 1.55 10.61 -8.25
CA GLU A 1 1.25 10.40 -9.69
C GLU A 1 1.13 8.93 -10.05
N HIS A 2 1.98 8.05 -9.49
CA HIS A 2 2.00 6.61 -9.82
C HIS A 2 1.30 5.70 -8.79
N SER A 3 0.54 6.29 -7.85
CA SER A 3 -0.21 5.56 -6.83
C SER A 3 -1.71 5.79 -6.99
N CYS A 4 -2.51 4.83 -6.53
CA CYS A 4 -3.95 5.00 -6.33
C CYS A 4 -4.21 5.30 -4.87
N PHE A 5 -5.04 6.30 -4.56
CA PHE A 5 -5.63 6.38 -3.23
C PHE A 5 -6.71 5.30 -3.08
N LEU A 6 -7.22 5.12 -1.87
CA LEU A 6 -8.42 4.33 -1.60
C LEU A 6 -9.36 5.19 -0.75
N LYS A 7 -9.98 6.19 -1.38
CA LYS A 7 -10.80 7.17 -0.66
C LYS A 7 -12.23 7.26 -1.19
N GLU A 8 -12.38 7.23 -2.51
CA GLU A 8 -13.66 7.41 -3.20
C GLU A 8 -13.94 6.24 -4.15
N VAL A 9 -15.19 6.09 -4.62
CA VAL A 9 -15.60 5.01 -5.54
C VAL A 9 -14.75 4.99 -6.84
N ASN A 10 -14.41 6.17 -7.36
CA ASN A 10 -13.57 6.29 -8.55
C ASN A 10 -12.14 5.77 -8.32
N ASP A 11 -11.67 5.75 -7.08
CA ASP A 11 -10.39 5.15 -6.75
C ASP A 11 -10.45 3.63 -6.82
N ALA A 12 -11.52 3.04 -6.27
CA ALA A 12 -11.76 1.59 -6.35
C ALA A 12 -11.87 1.11 -7.81
N GLN A 13 -12.54 1.86 -8.68
CA GLN A 13 -12.61 1.53 -10.11
C GLN A 13 -11.24 1.57 -10.79
N ARG A 14 -10.40 2.57 -10.45
CA ARG A 14 -9.03 2.70 -10.97
C ARG A 14 -8.13 1.57 -10.50
N ILE A 15 -8.23 1.20 -9.22
CA ILE A 15 -7.54 0.06 -8.62
C ILE A 15 -7.92 -1.22 -9.36
N ARG A 16 -9.22 -1.53 -9.47
CA ARG A 16 -9.71 -2.72 -10.16
C ARG A 16 -9.19 -2.80 -11.60
N LYS A 17 -9.28 -1.70 -12.35
CA LYS A 17 -8.74 -1.62 -13.70
C LYS A 17 -7.25 -1.94 -13.72
N ARG A 18 -6.47 -1.32 -12.83
CA ARG A 18 -5.02 -1.52 -12.78
C ARG A 18 -4.63 -2.95 -12.42
N ILE A 19 -5.36 -3.61 -11.51
CA ILE A 19 -5.14 -5.03 -11.17
C ILE A 19 -5.31 -5.88 -12.43
N MET A 20 -6.43 -5.72 -13.15
CA MET A 20 -6.71 -6.47 -14.37
C MET A 20 -5.67 -6.19 -15.46
N ASP A 21 -5.33 -4.91 -15.70
CA ASP A 21 -4.32 -4.52 -16.68
C ASP A 21 -2.96 -5.19 -16.38
N CYS A 22 -2.57 -5.30 -15.09
CA CYS A 22 -1.33 -5.97 -14.69
C CYS A 22 -1.39 -7.48 -14.92
N CYS A 23 -2.49 -8.13 -14.55
CA CYS A 23 -2.67 -9.58 -14.73
C CYS A 23 -2.68 -9.94 -16.22
N GLU A 24 -3.45 -9.22 -17.04
CA GLU A 24 -3.53 -9.43 -18.49
C GLU A 24 -2.15 -9.23 -19.15
N THR A 25 -1.45 -8.14 -18.82
CA THR A 25 -0.11 -7.86 -19.38
C THR A 25 0.90 -8.95 -18.97
N ALA A 26 0.82 -9.48 -17.75
CA ALA A 26 1.72 -10.53 -17.27
C ALA A 26 1.57 -11.87 -18.02
N THR A 27 0.48 -12.06 -18.79
CA THR A 27 0.26 -13.27 -19.63
C THR A 27 0.83 -13.16 -21.04
N PHE A 28 1.36 -12.00 -21.44
CA PHE A 28 1.92 -11.84 -22.77
C PHE A 28 3.14 -12.75 -22.97
N LYS A 29 3.26 -13.37 -24.15
CA LYS A 29 4.26 -14.41 -24.42
C LYS A 29 5.70 -13.90 -24.36
N ASP A 30 5.90 -12.63 -24.66
CA ASP A 30 7.19 -11.93 -24.68
C ASP A 30 7.53 -11.28 -23.33
N GLN A 31 6.71 -11.51 -22.30
CA GLN A 31 6.93 -10.92 -20.99
C GLN A 31 8.09 -11.60 -20.25
N SER A 32 9.09 -10.80 -19.83
CA SER A 32 10.21 -11.34 -19.04
C SER A 32 9.75 -11.78 -17.64
N PRO A 33 10.42 -12.78 -17.03
CA PRO A 33 10.11 -13.22 -15.67
C PRO A 33 10.18 -12.09 -14.63
N GLU A 34 11.14 -11.19 -14.76
CA GLU A 34 11.32 -10.05 -13.85
C GLU A 34 10.14 -9.08 -13.93
N GLU A 35 9.65 -8.84 -15.14
CA GLU A 35 8.55 -7.93 -15.37
C GLU A 35 7.20 -8.54 -14.96
N ARG A 36 7.02 -9.86 -15.14
CA ARG A 36 5.85 -10.58 -14.59
C ARG A 36 5.80 -10.44 -13.06
N LYS A 37 6.90 -10.72 -12.37
CA LYS A 37 7.02 -10.53 -10.92
C LYS A 37 6.70 -9.11 -10.49
N ARG A 38 7.19 -8.11 -11.23
CA ARG A 38 6.87 -6.70 -10.95
C ARG A 38 5.38 -6.42 -11.12
N LEU A 39 4.79 -6.77 -12.26
CA LEU A 39 3.38 -6.53 -12.57
C LEU A 39 2.44 -7.19 -11.55
N LEU A 40 2.81 -8.37 -11.05
CA LEU A 40 2.00 -9.15 -10.11
C LEU A 40 2.31 -8.84 -8.64
N HIS A 41 3.16 -7.85 -8.38
CA HIS A 41 3.43 -7.36 -7.02
C HIS A 41 2.55 -6.16 -6.69
N MET A 42 1.63 -6.36 -5.76
CA MET A 42 0.73 -5.34 -5.22
C MET A 42 1.30 -4.78 -3.92
N VAL A 43 1.58 -3.47 -3.91
CA VAL A 43 2.11 -2.78 -2.73
C VAL A 43 1.04 -1.88 -2.12
N VAL A 44 0.78 -2.04 -0.83
CA VAL A 44 -0.13 -1.20 -0.06
C VAL A 44 0.68 -0.40 0.96
N VAL A 45 0.52 0.92 0.99
CA VAL A 45 1.22 1.81 1.92
C VAL A 45 0.27 2.30 3.00
N GLY A 46 0.61 2.00 4.25
CA GLY A 46 -0.13 2.35 5.45
C GLY A 46 -0.75 1.15 6.14
N GLY A 47 -0.20 0.76 7.28
CA GLY A 47 -0.68 -0.31 8.16
C GLY A 47 -1.81 0.12 9.10
N GLY A 48 -2.60 1.13 8.75
CA GLY A 48 -3.87 1.42 9.42
C GLY A 48 -4.98 0.45 8.96
N PRO A 49 -6.19 0.53 9.54
CA PRO A 49 -7.31 -0.36 9.20
C PRO A 49 -7.55 -0.47 7.69
N THR A 50 -7.63 0.66 6.98
CA THR A 50 -7.88 0.70 5.53
C THR A 50 -6.84 -0.06 4.71
N GLY A 51 -5.55 0.06 5.04
CA GLY A 51 -4.51 -0.62 4.27
C GLY A 51 -4.38 -2.09 4.63
N VAL A 52 -4.64 -2.45 5.90
CA VAL A 52 -4.69 -3.86 6.35
C VAL A 52 -5.87 -4.57 5.69
N GLU A 53 -7.09 -4.03 5.82
CA GLU A 53 -8.29 -4.61 5.18
C GLU A 53 -8.09 -4.78 3.67
N PHE A 54 -7.60 -3.75 2.99
CA PHE A 54 -7.40 -3.83 1.54
C PHE A 54 -6.31 -4.83 1.12
N ALA A 55 -5.25 -5.00 1.92
CA ALA A 55 -4.22 -6.02 1.66
C ALA A 55 -4.79 -7.44 1.80
N GLY A 56 -5.65 -7.68 2.81
CA GLY A 56 -6.37 -8.94 2.96
C GLY A 56 -7.31 -9.22 1.79
N GLU A 57 -8.14 -8.25 1.40
CA GLU A 57 -9.06 -8.39 0.26
C GLU A 57 -8.33 -8.66 -1.07
N LEU A 58 -7.15 -8.09 -1.27
CA LEU A 58 -6.30 -8.41 -2.42
C LEU A 58 -5.84 -9.87 -2.40
N GLN A 59 -5.46 -10.37 -1.23
CA GLN A 59 -5.03 -11.75 -1.05
C GLN A 59 -6.20 -12.72 -1.24
N ASP A 60 -7.38 -12.39 -0.72
CA ASP A 60 -8.60 -13.17 -0.90
C ASP A 60 -9.02 -13.23 -2.37
N PHE A 61 -9.01 -12.10 -3.08
CA PHE A 61 -9.28 -12.07 -4.52
C PHE A 61 -8.29 -12.95 -5.29
N PHE A 62 -7.02 -12.89 -4.93
CA PHE A 62 -6.00 -13.71 -5.56
C PHE A 62 -6.24 -15.22 -5.34
N GLU A 63 -6.43 -15.63 -4.09
CA GLU A 63 -6.58 -17.02 -3.68
C GLU A 63 -7.87 -17.64 -4.23
N ASN A 64 -8.98 -16.91 -4.18
CA ASN A 64 -10.30 -17.44 -4.51
C ASN A 64 -10.64 -17.31 -6.00
N ASP A 65 -10.26 -16.21 -6.65
CA ASP A 65 -10.66 -15.91 -8.03
C ASP A 65 -9.49 -16.07 -9.02
N LEU A 66 -8.39 -15.35 -8.81
CA LEU A 66 -7.32 -15.26 -9.80
C LEU A 66 -6.65 -16.62 -10.07
N LYS A 67 -6.44 -17.44 -9.03
CA LYS A 67 -5.95 -18.82 -9.16
C LYS A 67 -6.80 -19.68 -10.10
N THR A 68 -8.11 -19.45 -10.10
CA THR A 68 -9.04 -20.18 -10.97
C THR A 68 -9.03 -19.62 -12.39
N TRP A 69 -8.94 -18.29 -12.54
CA TRP A 69 -9.04 -17.63 -13.85
C TRP A 69 -7.74 -17.68 -14.66
N MET A 70 -6.58 -17.59 -13.98
CA MET A 70 -5.26 -17.40 -14.60
C MET A 70 -4.19 -18.21 -13.87
N PRO A 71 -4.32 -19.55 -13.81
CA PRO A 71 -3.43 -20.42 -13.01
C PRO A 71 -1.94 -20.33 -13.40
N GLU A 72 -1.62 -19.91 -14.63
CA GLU A 72 -0.26 -19.82 -15.17
C GLU A 72 0.59 -18.68 -14.58
N ILE A 73 -0.05 -17.63 -14.05
CA ILE A 73 0.62 -16.49 -13.40
C ILE A 73 0.36 -16.46 -11.90
N ALA A 74 -0.51 -17.33 -11.39
CA ALA A 74 -1.03 -17.19 -10.04
C ALA A 74 0.07 -17.28 -8.98
N ASP A 75 0.98 -18.25 -9.08
CA ASP A 75 2.07 -18.44 -8.10
C ASP A 75 3.08 -17.27 -8.02
N GLU A 76 2.98 -16.28 -8.92
CA GLU A 76 3.83 -15.09 -8.95
C GLU A 76 3.16 -13.86 -8.31
N PHE A 77 1.89 -13.96 -7.91
CA PHE A 77 1.19 -12.87 -7.23
C PHE A 77 1.74 -12.65 -5.82
N LYS A 78 1.96 -11.39 -5.48
CA LYS A 78 2.54 -11.01 -4.20
C LYS A 78 1.88 -9.76 -3.65
N VAL A 79 1.53 -9.77 -2.37
CA VAL A 79 1.07 -8.58 -1.64
C VAL A 79 2.13 -8.15 -0.62
N THR A 80 2.45 -6.86 -0.58
CA THR A 80 3.31 -6.27 0.46
C THR A 80 2.66 -5.05 1.08
N LEU A 81 2.49 -5.08 2.40
CA LEU A 81 2.01 -3.96 3.21
C LEU A 81 3.21 -3.23 3.83
N VAL A 82 3.38 -1.95 3.50
CA VAL A 82 4.47 -1.10 3.99
C VAL A 82 3.95 -0.14 5.05
N GLU A 83 4.56 -0.14 6.24
CA GLU A 83 4.22 0.73 7.36
C GLU A 83 5.49 1.40 7.94
N ALA A 84 5.41 2.72 8.16
CA ALA A 84 6.53 3.49 8.69
C ALA A 84 6.73 3.29 10.20
N LEU A 85 5.65 3.00 10.93
CA LEU A 85 5.65 2.74 12.36
C LEU A 85 6.16 1.33 12.69
N PRO A 86 6.49 1.06 13.98
CA PRO A 86 6.97 -0.24 14.41
C PRO A 86 6.00 -1.41 14.22
N SER A 87 4.69 -1.14 14.09
CA SER A 87 3.65 -2.15 13.96
C SER A 87 2.51 -1.65 13.08
N VAL A 88 1.77 -2.60 12.51
CA VAL A 88 0.44 -2.33 11.94
C VAL A 88 -0.58 -2.10 13.06
N LEU A 89 -1.73 -1.52 12.71
CA LEU A 89 -2.88 -1.31 13.59
C LEU A 89 -2.51 -0.74 14.97
N PRO A 90 -1.70 0.34 15.06
CA PRO A 90 -1.11 0.80 16.32
C PRO A 90 -2.13 1.31 17.36
N MET A 91 -3.40 1.44 16.98
CA MET A 91 -4.50 1.77 17.88
C MET A 91 -5.05 0.57 18.68
N PHE A 92 -4.67 -0.66 18.32
CA PHE A 92 -5.14 -1.88 18.96
C PHE A 92 -4.16 -2.41 20.01
N SER A 93 -4.60 -3.40 20.80
CA SER A 93 -3.75 -4.06 21.78
C SER A 93 -2.64 -4.87 21.09
N LYS A 94 -1.51 -5.06 21.78
CA LYS A 94 -0.39 -5.86 21.27
C LYS A 94 -0.84 -7.27 20.83
N GLN A 95 -1.73 -7.90 21.57
CA GLN A 95 -2.25 -9.23 21.23
C GLN A 95 -2.97 -9.26 19.87
N LEU A 96 -3.73 -8.22 19.54
CA LEU A 96 -4.44 -8.13 18.25
C LEU A 96 -3.48 -7.77 17.10
N ILE A 97 -2.45 -6.98 17.39
CA ILE A 97 -1.37 -6.69 16.44
C ILE A 97 -0.61 -7.98 16.12
N ASP A 98 -0.15 -8.71 17.13
CA ASP A 98 0.58 -9.97 16.98
C ASP A 98 -0.28 -11.02 16.22
N TYR A 99 -1.59 -11.08 16.51
CA TYR A 99 -2.54 -11.90 15.77
C TYR A 99 -2.60 -11.52 14.28
N THR A 100 -2.76 -10.23 13.97
CA THR A 100 -2.82 -9.74 12.58
C THR A 100 -1.54 -10.05 11.82
N GLU A 101 -0.37 -9.81 12.42
CA GLU A 101 0.92 -10.09 11.80
C GLU A 101 1.12 -11.59 11.53
N GLN A 102 0.64 -12.45 12.43
CA GLN A 102 0.70 -13.90 12.24
C GLN A 102 -0.27 -14.38 11.15
N THR A 103 -1.50 -13.87 11.12
CA THR A 103 -2.48 -14.20 10.08
C THR A 103 -1.98 -13.80 8.70
N PHE A 104 -1.46 -12.57 8.55
CA PHE A 104 -0.93 -12.11 7.26
C PHE A 104 0.27 -12.93 6.79
N LYS A 105 1.10 -13.39 7.73
CA LYS A 105 2.21 -14.29 7.41
C LYS A 105 1.71 -15.66 6.91
N GLU A 106 0.65 -16.20 7.50
CA GLU A 106 0.01 -17.46 7.07
C GLU A 106 -0.63 -17.31 5.69
N GLU A 107 -1.23 -16.16 5.42
CA GLU A 107 -1.83 -15.79 4.14
C GLU A 107 -0.82 -15.30 3.10
N THR A 108 0.48 -15.39 3.37
CA THR A 108 1.58 -14.99 2.47
C THR A 108 1.65 -13.49 2.13
N ILE A 109 0.97 -12.64 2.90
CA ILE A 109 1.08 -11.18 2.82
C ILE A 109 2.35 -10.72 3.56
N GLU A 110 3.25 -10.06 2.85
CA GLU A 110 4.49 -9.56 3.45
C GLU A 110 4.24 -8.21 4.16
N ILE A 111 4.47 -8.16 5.47
CA ILE A 111 4.43 -6.91 6.25
C ILE A 111 5.85 -6.34 6.38
N ARG A 112 6.02 -5.10 5.95
CA ARG A 112 7.24 -4.30 6.08
C ARG A 112 6.99 -3.12 7.02
N THR A 113 7.11 -3.34 8.33
CA THR A 113 7.08 -2.26 9.34
C THR A 113 8.42 -1.52 9.41
N LYS A 114 8.46 -0.39 10.12
CA LYS A 114 9.65 0.50 10.21
C LYS A 114 10.25 0.85 8.84
N THR A 115 9.40 0.89 7.82
CA THR A 115 9.79 1.04 6.43
C THR A 115 9.03 2.23 5.85
N MET A 116 9.75 3.30 5.52
CA MET A 116 9.17 4.55 5.07
C MET A 116 9.43 4.76 3.58
N VAL A 117 8.37 4.88 2.80
CA VAL A 117 8.46 5.26 1.39
C VAL A 117 8.99 6.69 1.27
N LYS A 118 10.09 6.87 0.52
CA LYS A 118 10.73 8.17 0.27
C LYS A 118 10.44 8.71 -1.12
N ASN A 119 10.29 7.82 -2.08
CA ASN A 119 10.05 8.19 -3.48
C ASN A 119 9.20 7.12 -4.16
N VAL A 120 8.44 7.54 -5.16
CA VAL A 120 7.58 6.66 -5.97
C VAL A 120 7.88 6.95 -7.43
N THR A 121 8.36 5.93 -8.14
CA THR A 121 8.54 5.99 -9.59
C THR A 121 7.39 5.25 -10.28
N LYS A 122 7.43 5.14 -11.61
CA LYS A 122 6.42 4.38 -12.36
C LYS A 122 6.41 2.89 -11.99
N ASP A 123 7.58 2.31 -11.73
CA ASP A 123 7.76 0.85 -11.71
C ASP A 123 8.25 0.31 -10.36
N TYR A 124 8.67 1.18 -9.45
CA TYR A 124 9.10 0.82 -8.10
C TYR A 124 8.95 1.98 -7.12
N ILE A 125 8.86 1.65 -5.82
CA ILE A 125 9.04 2.61 -4.72
C ILE A 125 10.46 2.52 -4.17
N GLU A 126 10.96 3.64 -3.65
CA GLU A 126 12.19 3.68 -2.85
C GLU A 126 11.80 3.79 -1.39
N ALA A 127 12.15 2.78 -0.59
CA ALA A 127 11.80 2.69 0.81
C ALA A 127 13.05 2.72 1.69
N GLU A 128 12.99 3.47 2.79
CA GLU A 128 14.04 3.56 3.81
C GLU A 128 13.63 2.70 5.01
N TYR A 129 14.52 1.82 5.48
CA TYR A 129 14.36 1.11 6.75
C TYR A 129 15.68 1.06 7.51
N ALA A 130 15.63 0.70 8.80
CA ALA A 130 16.83 0.48 9.60
C ALA A 130 17.32 -0.97 9.42
N GLY A 131 18.54 -1.14 8.89
CA GLY A 131 19.19 -2.44 8.75
C GLY A 131 19.57 -3.06 10.10
N PRO A 132 20.08 -4.30 10.10
CA PRO A 132 20.48 -5.00 11.33
C PRO A 132 21.54 -4.25 12.16
N ASP A 133 22.36 -3.42 11.52
CA ASP A 133 23.38 -2.58 12.16
C ASP A 133 22.84 -1.19 12.58
N GLY A 134 21.54 -0.96 12.47
CA GLY A 134 20.87 0.30 12.77
C GLY A 134 21.06 1.40 11.72
N LYS A 135 21.82 1.14 10.64
CA LYS A 135 21.98 2.13 9.57
C LYS A 135 20.77 2.16 8.67
N LYS A 136 20.50 3.35 8.12
CA LYS A 136 19.45 3.54 7.12
C LYS A 136 19.86 2.85 5.83
N VAL A 137 19.00 1.95 5.35
CA VAL A 137 19.14 1.25 4.08
C VAL A 137 18.02 1.72 3.16
N MET A 138 18.37 2.04 1.92
CA MET A 138 17.42 2.31 0.85
C MET A 138 17.22 1.04 0.02
N GLU A 139 15.97 0.65 -0.15
CA GLU A 139 15.57 -0.52 -0.93
C GLU A 139 14.61 -0.07 -2.04
N LYS A 140 14.70 -0.73 -3.19
CA LYS A 140 13.74 -0.58 -4.28
C LYS A 140 12.76 -1.74 -4.23
N ILE A 141 11.48 -1.43 -4.11
CA ILE A 141 10.40 -2.43 -4.12
C ILE A 141 9.63 -2.24 -5.43
N PRO A 142 9.81 -3.13 -6.43
CA PRO A 142 9.06 -3.09 -7.68
C PRO A 142 7.56 -3.29 -7.41
N TYR A 143 6.70 -2.76 -8.27
CA TYR A 143 5.26 -2.98 -8.15
C TYR A 143 4.53 -2.87 -9.49
N GLY A 144 3.37 -3.52 -9.57
CA GLY A 144 2.39 -3.35 -10.63
C GLY A 144 1.29 -2.38 -10.22
N LEU A 145 0.80 -2.54 -9.00
CA LEU A 145 -0.12 -1.61 -8.32
C LEU A 145 0.50 -1.08 -7.03
N LEU A 146 0.36 0.23 -6.82
CA LEU A 146 0.67 0.89 -5.56
C LEU A 146 -0.58 1.57 -5.02
N VAL A 147 -1.09 1.10 -3.88
CA VAL A 147 -2.21 1.73 -3.16
C VAL A 147 -1.68 2.52 -1.97
N TRP A 148 -2.06 3.79 -1.89
CA TRP A 148 -1.67 4.69 -0.82
C TRP A 148 -2.85 4.92 0.13
N ALA A 149 -2.84 4.25 1.28
CA ALA A 149 -3.92 4.23 2.26
C ALA A 149 -3.58 5.00 3.55
N THR A 150 -2.61 5.93 3.49
CA THR A 150 -2.15 6.69 4.65
C THR A 150 -2.14 8.20 4.41
N GLY A 151 -2.17 8.95 5.51
CA GLY A 151 -2.04 10.40 5.52
C GLY A 151 -3.31 11.11 5.10
N ASN A 152 -3.87 11.89 6.03
CA ASN A 152 -4.90 12.89 5.69
C ASN A 152 -4.24 14.27 5.61
N ALA A 153 -4.78 15.10 4.73
CA ALA A 153 -4.36 16.49 4.58
C ALA A 153 -5.58 17.42 4.62
N VAL A 154 -5.34 18.65 5.09
CA VAL A 154 -6.36 19.69 5.10
C VAL A 154 -6.74 20.06 3.65
N ARG A 155 -8.04 20.09 3.35
CA ARG A 155 -8.56 20.48 2.03
C ARG A 155 -8.36 21.98 1.76
N PRO A 156 -8.24 22.41 0.49
CA PRO A 156 -8.01 23.81 0.13
C PRO A 156 -9.01 24.80 0.78
N VAL A 157 -10.30 24.46 0.81
CA VAL A 157 -11.34 25.31 1.44
C VAL A 157 -11.11 25.52 2.93
N VAL A 158 -10.61 24.51 3.64
CA VAL A 158 -10.31 24.62 5.07
C VAL A 158 -9.03 25.42 5.29
N LYS A 159 -8.01 25.23 4.43
CA LYS A 159 -6.78 26.05 4.47
C LYS A 159 -7.07 27.53 4.22
N ASP A 160 -7.93 27.82 3.25
CA ASP A 160 -8.37 29.18 2.93
C ASP A 160 -9.06 29.81 4.16
N LEU A 161 -10.03 29.12 4.75
CA LEU A 161 -10.70 29.61 5.95
C LEU A 161 -9.75 29.83 7.14
N MET A 162 -8.81 28.91 7.36
CA MET A 162 -7.79 29.06 8.41
C MET A 162 -6.93 30.31 8.22
N SER A 163 -6.63 30.69 6.96
CA SER A 163 -5.84 31.89 6.66
C SER A 163 -6.55 33.21 6.98
N GLN A 164 -7.89 33.18 7.06
CA GLN A 164 -8.71 34.36 7.29
C GLN A 164 -9.03 34.61 8.77
N ILE A 165 -8.76 33.63 9.64
CA ILE A 165 -9.11 33.70 11.06
C ILE A 165 -7.81 33.69 11.89
N PRO A 166 -7.42 34.81 12.54
CA PRO A 166 -6.18 34.88 13.32
C PRO A 166 -6.05 33.80 14.41
N ALA A 167 -7.16 33.38 15.01
CA ALA A 167 -7.18 32.28 16.00
C ALA A 167 -6.80 30.90 15.41
N GLN A 168 -6.74 30.78 14.09
CA GLN A 168 -6.39 29.55 13.37
C GLN A 168 -4.97 29.59 12.79
N ALA A 169 -4.17 30.62 13.09
CA ALA A 169 -2.83 30.80 12.49
C ALA A 169 -1.90 29.59 12.71
N ASP A 170 -2.03 28.90 13.85
CA ASP A 170 -1.21 27.73 14.20
C ASP A 170 -1.86 26.38 13.90
N ALA A 171 -3.10 26.38 13.39
CA ALA A 171 -3.79 25.15 13.01
C ALA A 171 -3.06 24.47 11.84
N ARG A 172 -2.84 23.15 11.93
CA ARG A 172 -2.12 22.38 10.88
C ARG A 172 -2.89 21.18 10.34
N ARG A 173 -3.77 20.58 11.15
CA ARG A 173 -4.47 19.32 10.83
C ARG A 173 -5.96 19.52 10.52
N GLY A 174 -6.49 20.70 10.80
CA GLY A 174 -7.90 21.08 10.69
C GLY A 174 -8.14 22.33 11.52
N LEU A 175 -9.38 22.82 11.56
CA LEU A 175 -9.74 23.95 12.41
C LEU A 175 -9.60 23.56 13.89
N ASN A 176 -8.96 24.42 14.67
CA ASN A 176 -8.98 24.34 16.13
C ASN A 176 -10.38 24.71 16.62
N VAL A 177 -10.92 23.92 17.55
CA VAL A 177 -12.20 24.16 18.23
C VAL A 177 -11.93 24.72 19.61
#